data_AF-A0A3D2M5H0-F1
#
_entry.id   AF-A0A3D2M5H0-F1
#
_cell.length_a   1.000
_cell.length_b   1.000
_cell.length_c   1.000
_cell.angle_alpha   90.00
_cell.angle_beta   90.00
_cell.angle_gamma   90.00
#
_symmetry.space_group_name_H-M   'P 1'
#
loop_
_entity.id
_entity.type
_entity.pdbx_description
1 polymer ?
#
loop_
_entity_poly.entity_id
_entity_poly.type
_entity_poly.pdbx_seq_one_letter_code
_entity_poly.pdbx_strand_id
1 'polypeptide(L)'
;MDWHTLLNRERLGKSVHSNEELGRSPFHKDHDRIIFSGAFRRLGRKTQVHPVSSNDHIHTRLTHSLEVSCVGRSLGMRVGEVLRDDMPEWCSPADLGMIIQSACLAHDIGNPPFGHSGEDAIRHWFQQAAGRGWLDDMSDAERADFLNFEGNAQGFRVLTQLEYHQFDGGTRLTYATLGTYLKYPWTSRHAEALGY
;
A
#
# COMPACT_ATOMS: atom_id res chain seq x y z
N MET A 1 -10.66 -15.59 -14.32
CA MET A 1 -10.52 -14.96 -12.99
C MET A 1 -11.90 -14.74 -12.44
N ASP A 2 -12.10 -14.93 -11.13
CA ASP A 2 -13.41 -14.71 -10.50
C ASP A 2 -13.51 -13.29 -9.94
N TRP A 3 -14.24 -12.42 -10.64
CA TRP A 3 -14.40 -11.01 -10.24
C TRP A 3 -15.23 -10.82 -8.97
N HIS A 4 -16.10 -11.78 -8.61
CA HIS A 4 -16.83 -11.72 -7.34
C HIS A 4 -15.87 -11.86 -6.16
N THR A 5 -14.89 -12.77 -6.27
CA THR A 5 -13.85 -12.94 -5.24
C THR A 5 -12.84 -11.79 -5.24
N LEU A 6 -12.42 -11.31 -6.41
CA LEU A 6 -11.41 -10.25 -6.51
C LEU A 6 -11.91 -8.88 -6.02
N LEU A 7 -13.20 -8.57 -6.22
CA LEU A 7 -13.81 -7.31 -5.80
C LEU A 7 -14.42 -7.38 -4.39
N ASN A 8 -13.88 -8.24 -3.53
CA ASN A 8 -14.41 -8.47 -2.19
C ASN A 8 -14.48 -7.17 -1.35
N ARG A 9 -15.71 -6.86 -0.92
CA ARG A 9 -16.08 -5.65 -0.13
C ARG A 9 -15.88 -5.83 1.38
N GLU A 10 -15.57 -7.03 1.85
CA GLU A 10 -15.20 -7.30 3.23
C GLU A 10 -13.90 -6.61 3.61
N ARG A 11 -13.75 -6.34 4.90
CA ARG A 11 -12.68 -5.53 5.45
C ARG A 11 -11.83 -6.34 6.38
N LEU A 12 -10.51 -6.13 6.30
CA LEU A 12 -9.59 -6.71 7.27
C LEU A 12 -10.03 -6.32 8.70
N GLY A 13 -10.10 -7.31 9.60
CA GLY A 13 -10.47 -7.08 11.00
C GLY A 13 -11.95 -6.77 11.26
N LYS A 14 -12.84 -6.91 10.27
CA LYS A 14 -14.30 -6.86 10.47
C LYS A 14 -15.00 -8.00 9.74
N SER A 15 -15.71 -8.84 10.50
CA SER A 15 -16.54 -9.92 9.95
C SER A 15 -17.89 -9.46 9.41
N VAL A 16 -18.34 -8.26 9.79
CA VAL A 16 -19.66 -7.73 9.38
C VAL A 16 -19.48 -6.78 8.21
N HIS A 17 -20.24 -7.02 7.13
CA HIS A 17 -20.31 -6.10 6.00
C HIS A 17 -20.67 -4.70 6.49
N SER A 18 -19.92 -3.70 6.07
CA SER A 18 -20.31 -2.31 6.29
C SER A 18 -21.62 -2.04 5.55
N ASN A 19 -22.63 -1.52 6.25
CA ASN A 19 -23.91 -1.15 5.65
C ASN A 19 -23.70 -0.34 4.36
N GLU A 20 -24.51 -0.69 3.35
CA GLU A 20 -24.57 0.09 2.12
C GLU A 20 -25.08 1.50 2.43
N GLU A 21 -24.44 2.50 1.84
CA GLU A 21 -24.73 3.91 2.05
C GLU A 21 -24.95 4.54 0.68
N LEU A 22 -26.07 5.24 0.51
CA LEU A 22 -26.41 5.88 -0.75
C LEU A 22 -25.29 6.87 -1.13
N GLY A 23 -24.72 6.69 -2.31
CA GLY A 23 -23.67 7.58 -2.84
C GLY A 23 -22.26 7.33 -2.29
N ARG A 24 -22.04 6.34 -1.42
CA ARG A 24 -20.71 6.03 -0.88
C ARG A 24 -20.45 4.54 -0.78
N SER A 25 -19.81 3.99 -1.81
CA SER A 25 -19.41 2.57 -1.81
C SER A 25 -18.29 2.29 -0.78
N PRO A 26 -18.08 1.02 -0.39
CA PRO A 26 -16.96 0.64 0.48
C PRO A 26 -15.60 1.12 -0.02
N PHE A 27 -15.40 1.22 -1.34
CA PHE A 27 -14.12 1.66 -1.93
C PHE A 27 -13.89 3.17 -1.77
N HIS A 28 -14.96 3.98 -1.77
CA HIS A 28 -14.87 5.41 -1.42
C HIS A 28 -14.40 5.59 0.03
N LYS A 29 -14.89 4.73 0.94
CA LYS A 29 -14.47 4.75 2.35
C LYS A 29 -12.98 4.38 2.51
N ASP A 30 -12.45 3.52 1.65
CA ASP A 30 -11.03 3.16 1.65
C ASP A 30 -10.16 4.34 1.23
N HIS A 31 -10.55 5.00 0.13
CA HIS A 31 -9.91 6.22 -0.36
C HIS A 31 -9.79 7.28 0.74
N ASP A 32 -10.90 7.59 1.41
CA ASP A 32 -10.94 8.60 2.47
C ASP A 32 -10.05 8.22 3.66
N ARG A 33 -10.05 6.95 4.07
CA ARG A 33 -9.18 6.47 5.16
C ARG A 33 -7.70 6.62 4.82
N ILE A 34 -7.32 6.38 3.57
CA ILE A 34 -5.92 6.58 3.14
C ILE A 34 -5.59 8.06 3.17
N ILE A 35 -6.41 8.91 2.54
CA ILE A 35 -6.18 10.37 2.48
C ILE A 35 -6.10 11.00 3.89
N PHE A 36 -6.96 10.59 4.80
CA PHE A 36 -6.98 11.14 6.15
C PHE A 36 -6.00 10.47 7.12
N SER A 37 -5.18 9.52 6.68
CA SER A 37 -4.23 8.82 7.55
C SER A 37 -3.05 9.71 7.96
N GLY A 38 -2.45 9.42 9.11
CA GLY A 38 -1.21 10.09 9.51
C GLY A 38 -0.08 9.78 8.55
N ALA A 39 0.00 8.52 8.12
CA ALA A 39 1.02 8.04 7.19
C ALA A 39 0.97 8.73 5.82
N PHE A 40 -0.21 8.93 5.24
CA PHE A 40 -0.33 9.65 3.98
C PHE A 40 0.08 11.11 4.12
N ARG A 41 -0.34 11.81 5.19
CA ARG A 41 0.11 13.19 5.46
C ARG A 41 1.63 13.32 5.60
N ARG A 42 2.30 12.30 6.16
CA ARG A 42 3.77 12.28 6.29
C ARG A 42 4.49 12.26 4.93
N LEU A 43 3.84 11.81 3.85
CA LEU A 43 4.42 11.87 2.50
C LEU A 43 4.70 13.31 2.05
N GLY A 44 3.97 14.30 2.57
CA GLY A 44 4.19 15.71 2.24
C GLY A 44 5.53 16.25 2.78
N ARG A 45 6.18 15.50 3.67
CA ARG A 45 7.52 15.83 4.21
C ARG A 45 8.61 14.90 3.69
N LYS A 46 8.29 13.97 2.79
CA LYS A 46 9.27 13.07 2.15
C LYS A 46 9.57 13.58 0.75
N THR A 47 10.82 13.98 0.52
CA THR A 47 11.28 14.39 -0.80
C THR A 47 11.35 13.20 -1.76
N GLN A 48 11.08 13.44 -3.04
CA GLN A 48 11.32 12.50 -4.10
C GLN A 48 12.68 12.84 -4.72
N VAL A 49 13.72 12.05 -4.43
CA VAL A 49 15.08 11.89 -5.04
C VAL A 49 15.90 13.16 -5.43
N HIS A 50 15.30 14.29 -5.77
CA HIS A 50 15.98 15.53 -6.04
C HIS A 50 16.52 16.13 -4.75
N PRO A 51 17.83 16.49 -4.71
CA PRO A 51 18.36 17.36 -3.68
C PRO A 51 17.49 18.60 -3.61
N VAL A 52 17.39 19.20 -2.42
CA VAL A 52 16.72 20.47 -2.16
C VAL A 52 17.41 21.56 -3.00
N SER A 53 17.09 21.60 -4.29
CA SER A 53 17.53 22.65 -5.22
C SER A 53 16.52 23.77 -5.12
N SER A 54 16.98 25.00 -5.31
CA SER A 54 16.25 26.25 -5.22
C SER A 54 15.19 26.41 -6.32
N ASN A 55 14.30 25.42 -6.47
CA ASN A 55 13.29 25.35 -7.52
C ASN A 55 11.96 24.99 -6.84
N ASP A 56 10.98 25.88 -6.92
CA ASP A 56 9.70 25.84 -6.19
C ASP A 56 8.76 24.69 -6.62
N HIS A 57 9.25 23.73 -7.40
CA HIS A 57 8.50 22.61 -7.96
C HIS A 57 9.11 21.25 -7.59
N ILE A 58 9.71 21.12 -6.41
CA ILE A 58 10.12 19.79 -5.91
C ILE A 58 8.87 18.99 -5.57
N HIS A 59 8.58 17.97 -6.37
CA HIS A 59 7.53 17.00 -6.05
C HIS A 59 7.90 16.29 -4.74
N THR A 60 6.95 16.29 -3.81
CA THR A 60 7.01 15.42 -2.63
C THR A 60 6.44 14.06 -3.01
N ARG A 61 6.70 13.03 -2.21
CA ARG A 61 6.03 11.74 -2.39
C ARG A 61 4.50 11.87 -2.34
N LEU A 62 3.98 12.88 -1.64
CA LEU A 62 2.55 13.17 -1.59
C LEU A 62 2.01 13.64 -2.94
N THR A 63 2.63 14.67 -3.54
CA THR A 63 2.18 15.21 -4.83
C THR A 63 2.32 14.15 -5.93
N HIS A 64 3.41 13.40 -5.91
CA HIS A 64 3.59 12.24 -6.80
C HIS A 64 2.46 11.21 -6.64
N SER A 65 2.16 10.80 -5.41
CA SER A 65 1.10 9.82 -5.15
C SER A 65 -0.28 10.30 -5.60
N LEU A 66 -0.56 11.61 -5.47
CA LEU A 66 -1.79 12.21 -5.97
C LEU A 66 -1.88 12.13 -7.50
N GLU A 67 -0.81 12.49 -8.22
CA GLU A 67 -0.73 12.39 -9.69
C GLU A 67 -0.90 10.94 -10.17
N VAL A 68 -0.16 9.99 -9.57
CA VAL A 68 -0.26 8.56 -9.87
C VAL A 68 -1.67 8.06 -9.61
N SER A 69 -2.34 8.50 -8.53
CA SER A 69 -3.71 8.11 -8.24
C SER A 69 -4.71 8.59 -9.29
N CYS A 70 -4.52 9.79 -9.85
CA CYS A 70 -5.37 10.31 -10.92
C CYS A 70 -5.24 9.49 -12.20
N VAL A 71 -4.01 9.10 -12.56
CA VAL A 71 -3.74 8.21 -13.69
C VAL A 71 -4.34 6.83 -13.44
N GLY A 72 -4.10 6.25 -12.26
CA GLY A 72 -4.65 4.96 -11.84
C GLY A 72 -6.17 4.92 -11.89
N ARG A 73 -6.86 5.95 -11.40
CA ARG A 73 -8.32 6.07 -11.50
C ARG A 73 -8.80 6.00 -12.94
N SER A 74 -8.19 6.79 -13.83
CA SER A 74 -8.56 6.84 -15.25
C SER A 74 -8.38 5.48 -15.93
N LEU A 75 -7.26 4.81 -15.65
CA LEU A 75 -6.99 3.45 -16.16
C LEU A 75 -8.01 2.45 -15.61
N GLY A 76 -8.27 2.48 -14.30
CA GLY A 76 -9.23 1.59 -13.66
C GLY A 76 -10.65 1.74 -14.19
N MET A 77 -11.11 2.97 -14.41
CA MET A 77 -12.42 3.23 -15.03
C MET A 77 -12.47 2.68 -16.46
N ARG A 78 -11.45 2.93 -17.29
CA ARG A 78 -11.40 2.44 -18.68
C ARG A 78 -11.41 0.91 -18.75
N VAL A 79 -10.65 0.26 -17.88
CA VAL A 79 -10.62 -1.21 -17.78
C VAL A 79 -11.97 -1.73 -17.27
N GLY A 80 -12.58 -1.05 -16.31
CA GLY A 80 -13.91 -1.39 -15.80
C GLY A 80 -15.00 -1.28 -16.86
N GLU A 81 -14.90 -0.32 -17.79
CA GLU A 81 -15.81 -0.23 -18.93
C GLU A 81 -15.69 -1.44 -19.86
N VAL A 82 -14.46 -1.90 -20.13
CA VAL A 82 -14.19 -3.07 -20.97
C VAL A 82 -14.66 -4.36 -20.30
N LEU A 83 -14.56 -4.45 -18.98
CA LEU A 83 -14.90 -5.65 -18.18
C LEU A 83 -16.31 -5.61 -17.61
N ARG A 84 -17.17 -4.70 -18.06
CA ARG A 84 -18.49 -4.46 -17.46
C ARG A 84 -19.33 -5.72 -17.33
N ASP A 85 -19.31 -6.58 -18.35
CA ASP A 85 -20.10 -7.81 -18.40
C ASP A 85 -19.46 -8.96 -17.59
N ASP A 86 -18.18 -8.85 -17.25
CA ASP A 86 -17.45 -9.83 -16.42
C ASP A 86 -17.49 -9.48 -14.93
N MET A 87 -17.70 -8.20 -14.59
CA MET A 87 -17.76 -7.72 -13.22
C MET A 87 -19.15 -7.97 -12.60
N PRO A 88 -19.25 -8.09 -11.27
CA PRO A 88 -20.54 -8.19 -10.59
C PRO A 88 -21.42 -6.98 -10.88
N GLU A 89 -22.73 -7.19 -11.05
CA GLU A 89 -23.71 -6.13 -11.38
C GLU A 89 -23.68 -4.93 -10.40
N TRP A 90 -23.35 -5.20 -9.12
CA TRP A 90 -23.25 -4.17 -8.10
C TRP A 90 -21.98 -3.31 -8.19
N CYS A 91 -20.98 -3.72 -8.98
CA CYS A 91 -19.70 -3.03 -9.11
C CYS A 91 -19.69 -2.18 -10.39
N SER A 92 -19.60 -0.86 -10.23
CA SER A 92 -19.48 0.03 -11.38
C SER A 92 -18.02 0.14 -11.86
N PRO A 93 -17.77 0.56 -13.12
CA PRO A 93 -16.43 0.97 -13.56
C PRO A 93 -15.80 2.06 -12.67
N ALA A 94 -16.62 2.93 -12.08
CA ALA A 94 -16.16 3.94 -11.12
C ALA A 94 -15.64 3.32 -9.81
N ASP A 95 -16.24 2.22 -9.34
CA ASP A 95 -15.76 1.49 -8.18
C ASP A 95 -14.39 0.86 -8.43
N LEU A 96 -14.18 0.25 -9.61
CA LEU A 96 -12.86 -0.26 -10.00
C LEU A 96 -11.82 0.87 -10.07
N GLY A 97 -12.20 2.02 -10.64
CA GLY A 97 -11.40 3.24 -10.61
C GLY A 97 -11.03 3.67 -9.19
N MET A 98 -11.96 3.59 -8.25
CA MET A 98 -11.76 3.98 -6.84
C MET A 98 -10.83 3.02 -6.10
N ILE A 99 -10.94 1.71 -6.35
CA ILE A 99 -10.05 0.69 -5.80
C ILE A 99 -8.60 0.97 -6.23
N ILE A 100 -8.38 1.15 -7.54
CA ILE A 100 -7.05 1.41 -8.10
C ILE A 100 -6.52 2.76 -7.63
N GLN A 101 -7.37 3.81 -7.60
CA GLN A 101 -6.98 5.11 -7.08
C GLN A 101 -6.46 5.01 -5.63
N SER A 102 -7.17 4.27 -4.78
CA SER A 102 -6.82 4.06 -3.37
C SER A 102 -5.48 3.34 -3.23
N ALA A 103 -5.26 2.26 -3.98
CA ALA A 103 -3.98 1.55 -3.98
C ALA A 103 -2.82 2.44 -4.46
N CYS A 104 -3.03 3.21 -5.53
CA CYS A 104 -2.06 4.17 -6.05
C CYS A 104 -1.73 5.27 -5.03
N LEU A 105 -2.69 5.78 -4.26
CA LEU A 105 -2.40 6.76 -3.21
C LEU A 105 -1.50 6.20 -2.13
N ALA A 106 -1.69 4.93 -1.77
CA ALA A 106 -0.94 4.30 -0.71
C ALA A 106 0.41 3.72 -1.16
N HIS A 107 0.71 3.62 -2.46
CA HIS A 107 1.88 2.88 -2.98
C HIS A 107 3.19 3.23 -2.25
N ASP A 108 3.38 4.51 -1.94
CA ASP A 108 4.59 5.05 -1.35
C ASP A 108 4.56 5.19 0.19
N ILE A 109 3.49 4.72 0.84
CA ILE A 109 3.19 4.98 2.25
C ILE A 109 4.22 4.36 3.21
N GLY A 110 4.79 3.22 2.84
CA GLY A 110 5.75 2.46 3.63
C GLY A 110 7.21 2.85 3.44
N ASN A 111 7.52 3.61 2.37
CA ASN A 111 8.90 3.90 2.00
C ASN A 111 9.62 4.71 3.09
N PRO A 112 10.86 4.34 3.47
CA PRO A 112 11.60 5.05 4.50
C PRO A 112 12.04 6.45 4.03
N PRO A 113 12.51 7.32 4.94
CA PRO A 113 13.28 8.51 4.55
C PRO A 113 14.40 8.12 3.59
N PHE A 114 14.72 8.99 2.63
CA PHE A 114 15.77 8.76 1.61
C PHE A 114 15.51 7.59 0.64
N GLY A 115 14.32 6.98 0.63
CA GLY A 115 13.96 5.95 -0.34
C GLY A 115 14.87 4.73 -0.29
N HIS A 116 15.33 4.23 -1.44
CA HIS A 116 16.16 3.02 -1.52
C HIS A 116 17.42 3.13 -0.64
N SER A 117 18.05 4.30 -0.56
CA SER A 117 19.21 4.49 0.34
C SER A 117 18.83 4.31 1.82
N GLY A 118 17.60 4.66 2.20
CA GLY A 118 17.07 4.37 3.52
C GLY A 118 16.82 2.88 3.75
N GLU A 119 16.32 2.17 2.73
CA GLU A 119 16.16 0.71 2.77
C GLU A 119 17.51 0.00 2.88
N ASP A 120 18.50 0.41 2.09
CA ASP A 120 19.87 -0.11 2.13
C ASP A 120 20.50 0.12 3.51
N ALA A 121 20.32 1.31 4.09
CA ALA A 121 20.83 1.63 5.41
C ALA A 121 20.21 0.72 6.50
N ILE A 122 18.90 0.47 6.43
CA ILE A 122 18.21 -0.44 7.35
C ILE A 122 18.75 -1.87 7.18
N ARG A 123 18.77 -2.38 5.95
CA ARG A 123 19.27 -3.73 5.63
C ARG A 123 20.72 -3.91 6.10
N HIS A 124 21.59 -2.95 5.81
CA HIS A 124 23.00 -2.98 6.21
C HIS A 124 23.17 -3.01 7.74
N TRP A 125 22.40 -2.21 8.47
CA TRP A 125 22.46 -2.21 9.94
C TRP A 125 22.03 -3.58 10.51
N PHE A 126 20.95 -4.17 9.99
CA PHE A 126 20.49 -5.48 10.43
C PHE A 126 21.44 -6.61 10.05
N GLN A 127 22.15 -6.52 8.92
CA GLN A 127 23.23 -7.44 8.58
C GLN A 127 24.37 -7.39 9.62
N GLN A 128 24.77 -6.19 10.05
CA GLN A 128 25.77 -6.04 11.12
C GLN A 128 25.27 -6.57 12.47
N ALA A 129 24.00 -6.32 12.81
CA ALA A 129 23.37 -6.84 14.02
C ALA A 129 23.32 -8.38 14.02
N ALA A 130 23.00 -8.99 12.88
CA ALA A 130 23.04 -10.45 12.70
C ALA A 130 24.45 -11.01 12.93
N GLY A 131 25.49 -10.36 12.39
CA GLY A 131 26.88 -10.76 12.61
C GLY A 131 27.36 -10.66 14.07
N ARG A 132 26.61 -9.96 14.92
CA ARG A 132 26.85 -9.85 16.38
C ARG A 132 25.98 -10.80 17.21
N GLY A 133 25.17 -11.63 16.57
CA GLY A 133 24.23 -12.54 17.24
C GLY A 133 22.97 -11.86 17.81
N TRP A 134 22.68 -10.60 17.44
CA TRP A 134 21.55 -9.86 18.02
C TRP A 134 20.18 -10.32 17.49
N LEU A 135 20.17 -11.17 16.46
CA LEU A 135 18.96 -11.72 15.87
C LEU A 135 18.83 -13.23 16.16
N ASP A 136 19.67 -13.81 17.03
CA ASP A 136 19.76 -15.25 17.23
C ASP A 136 18.50 -15.86 17.88
N ASP A 137 17.75 -15.06 18.64
CA ASP A 137 16.47 -15.45 19.25
C ASP A 137 15.28 -15.36 18.27
N MET A 138 15.49 -14.82 17.06
CA MET A 138 14.45 -14.68 16.04
C MET A 138 14.36 -15.93 15.17
N SER A 139 13.14 -16.26 14.70
CA SER A 139 12.99 -17.27 13.66
C SER A 139 13.63 -16.81 12.33
N ASP A 140 13.93 -17.77 11.44
CA ASP A 140 14.47 -17.45 10.12
C ASP A 140 13.55 -16.51 9.30
N ALA A 141 12.23 -16.60 9.49
CA ALA A 141 11.27 -15.70 8.83
C ALA A 141 11.40 -14.26 9.36
N GLU A 142 11.39 -14.08 10.67
CA GLU A 142 11.49 -12.77 11.30
C GLU A 142 12.84 -12.11 10.99
N ARG A 143 13.92 -12.90 11.05
CA ARG A 143 15.25 -12.45 10.64
C ARG A 143 15.27 -12.03 9.17
N ALA A 144 14.65 -12.79 8.28
CA ALA A 144 14.58 -12.46 6.85
C ALA A 144 13.82 -11.15 6.59
N ASP A 145 12.76 -10.83 7.35
CA ASP A 145 12.01 -9.57 7.22
C ASP A 145 12.90 -8.36 7.54
N PHE A 146 13.77 -8.46 8.54
CA PHE A 146 14.71 -7.39 8.89
C PHE A 146 15.87 -7.26 7.89
N LEU A 147 16.43 -8.39 7.44
CA LEU A 147 17.54 -8.41 6.49
C LEU A 147 17.13 -7.98 5.08
N ASN A 148 15.86 -8.16 4.72
CA ASN A 148 15.30 -7.84 3.42
C ASN A 148 14.20 -6.78 3.53
N PHE A 149 14.43 -5.75 4.36
CA PHE A 149 13.49 -4.66 4.53
C PHE A 149 13.14 -4.02 3.18
N GLU A 150 11.84 -3.83 2.93
CA GLU A 150 11.31 -3.35 1.66
C GLU A 150 10.07 -2.46 1.90
N GLY A 151 9.99 -1.34 1.18
CA GLY A 151 9.00 -0.30 1.41
C GLY A 151 7.55 -0.66 1.08
N ASN A 152 7.29 -1.51 0.08
CA ASN A 152 5.94 -2.01 -0.21
C ASN A 152 5.46 -2.97 0.89
N ALA A 153 6.32 -3.87 1.38
CA ALA A 153 6.01 -4.74 2.53
C ALA A 153 5.75 -3.91 3.79
N GLN A 154 6.59 -2.90 4.06
CA GLN A 154 6.37 -1.98 5.16
C GLN A 154 5.08 -1.17 4.98
N GLY A 155 4.72 -0.80 3.76
CA GLY A 155 3.49 -0.07 3.48
C GLY A 155 2.24 -0.93 3.71
N PHE A 156 2.32 -2.22 3.36
CA PHE A 156 1.28 -3.19 3.72
C PHE A 156 1.12 -3.29 5.24
N ARG A 157 2.23 -3.34 5.99
CA ARG A 157 2.21 -3.28 7.46
C ARG A 157 1.61 -1.98 7.98
N VAL A 158 1.91 -0.83 7.38
CA VAL A 158 1.32 0.46 7.77
C VAL A 158 -0.21 0.42 7.62
N LEU A 159 -0.71 -0.04 6.47
CA LEU A 159 -2.14 -0.10 6.18
C LEU A 159 -2.88 -1.13 7.05
N THR A 160 -2.27 -2.28 7.34
CA THR A 160 -2.96 -3.40 7.99
C THR A 160 -2.73 -3.47 9.50
N GLN A 161 -1.70 -2.81 10.02
CA GLN A 161 -1.29 -2.94 11.43
C GLN A 161 -1.03 -1.62 12.15
N LEU A 162 -0.57 -0.55 11.49
CA LEU A 162 -0.04 0.61 12.24
C LEU A 162 -0.98 1.81 12.29
N GLU A 163 -1.71 2.11 11.22
CA GLU A 163 -2.60 3.28 11.17
C GLU A 163 -4.00 2.98 11.74
N TYR A 164 -4.57 3.93 12.50
CA TYR A 164 -5.87 3.86 13.17
C TYR A 164 -6.05 2.76 14.23
N HIS A 165 -6.26 1.51 13.82
CA HIS A 165 -6.51 0.38 14.72
C HIS A 165 -5.22 -0.44 14.89
N GLN A 166 -4.31 0.08 15.71
CA GLN A 166 -2.97 -0.46 15.84
C GLN A 166 -3.00 -1.93 16.31
N PHE A 167 -2.41 -2.82 15.52
CA PHE A 167 -2.41 -4.28 15.68
C PHE A 167 -3.81 -4.93 15.73
N ASP A 168 -4.85 -4.21 15.31
CA ASP A 168 -6.26 -4.63 15.28
C ASP A 168 -6.91 -4.28 13.91
N GLY A 169 -6.22 -4.67 12.83
CA GLY A 169 -6.69 -4.51 11.45
C GLY A 169 -6.38 -3.15 10.80
N GLY A 170 -5.67 -2.27 11.49
CA GLY A 170 -5.11 -1.04 10.94
C GLY A 170 -6.19 -0.13 10.33
N THR A 171 -6.01 0.24 9.07
CA THR A 171 -6.96 1.07 8.32
C THR A 171 -8.24 0.32 7.93
N ARG A 172 -8.28 -1.01 8.07
CA ARG A 172 -9.43 -1.88 7.79
C ARG A 172 -10.01 -1.65 6.39
N LEU A 173 -9.14 -1.49 5.39
CA LEU A 173 -9.54 -1.38 3.98
C LEU A 173 -10.22 -2.67 3.52
N THR A 174 -10.93 -2.57 2.39
CA THR A 174 -11.48 -3.74 1.73
C THR A 174 -10.39 -4.67 1.22
N TYR A 175 -10.67 -5.97 1.13
CA TYR A 175 -9.73 -6.93 0.56
C TYR A 175 -9.42 -6.63 -0.91
N ALA A 176 -10.36 -6.09 -1.68
CA ALA A 176 -10.12 -5.64 -3.05
C ALA A 176 -9.00 -4.58 -3.12
N THR A 177 -9.06 -3.54 -2.27
CA THR A 177 -8.04 -2.50 -2.22
C THR A 177 -6.69 -3.03 -1.70
N LEU A 178 -6.70 -3.87 -0.66
CA LEU A 178 -5.47 -4.49 -0.15
C LEU A 178 -4.81 -5.41 -1.18
N GLY A 179 -5.60 -6.20 -1.91
CA GLY A 179 -5.11 -7.05 -3.00
C GLY A 179 -4.54 -6.25 -4.16
N THR A 180 -5.18 -5.14 -4.52
CA THR A 180 -4.67 -4.23 -5.57
C THR A 180 -3.38 -3.51 -5.13
N TYR A 181 -3.25 -3.21 -3.84
CA TYR A 181 -2.04 -2.62 -3.27
C TYR A 181 -0.85 -3.58 -3.25
N LEU A 182 -1.11 -4.89 -3.05
CA LEU A 182 -0.06 -5.90 -2.90
C LEU A 182 0.65 -6.19 -4.23
N LYS A 183 1.65 -5.35 -4.55
CA LYS A 183 2.46 -5.45 -5.77
C LYS A 183 3.24 -6.77 -5.89
N TYR A 184 3.67 -7.30 -4.74
CA TYR A 184 4.54 -8.46 -4.64
C TYR A 184 3.97 -9.45 -3.61
N PRO A 185 3.14 -10.43 -4.02
CA PRO A 185 2.51 -11.38 -3.10
C PRO A 185 3.48 -12.52 -2.72
N TRP A 186 4.67 -12.18 -2.24
CA TRP A 186 5.68 -13.11 -1.73
C TRP A 186 6.25 -12.66 -0.40
N THR A 187 6.76 -13.62 0.37
CA THR A 187 7.43 -13.36 1.65
C THR A 187 8.88 -12.92 1.42
N SER A 188 9.49 -12.26 2.41
CA SER A 188 10.92 -11.86 2.42
C SER A 188 11.90 -13.00 2.12
N ARG A 189 11.51 -14.25 2.41
CA ARG A 189 12.27 -15.46 2.05
C ARG A 189 12.59 -15.61 0.55
N HIS A 190 11.86 -14.91 -0.33
CA HIS A 190 12.05 -14.98 -1.78
C HIS A 190 12.75 -13.74 -2.35
N ALA A 191 13.30 -12.85 -1.50
CA ALA A 191 13.92 -11.60 -1.95
C ALA A 191 15.08 -11.81 -2.93
N GLU A 192 15.90 -12.86 -2.75
CA GLU A 192 17.06 -13.14 -3.60
C GLU A 192 16.70 -13.66 -5.01
N ALA A 193 15.48 -14.18 -5.20
CA ALA A 193 15.11 -14.86 -6.45
C ALA A 193 14.92 -13.92 -7.65
N LEU A 194 14.86 -12.60 -7.44
CA LEU A 194 14.44 -11.63 -8.47
C LEU A 194 15.30 -10.36 -8.57
N GLY A 195 16.47 -10.30 -7.91
CA GLY A 195 17.44 -9.22 -8.13
C GLY A 195 17.00 -7.83 -7.65
N TYR A 196 16.50 -7.76 -6.42
CA TYR A 196 16.27 -6.51 -5.68
C TYR A 196 17.38 -6.23 -4.65
#